data_AF-A0AAV2I3H1-F1
#
_entry.id   AF-A0AAV2I3H1-F1
#
_cell.length_a   1.000
_cell.length_b   1.000
_cell.length_c   1.000
_cell.angle_alpha   90.00
_cell.angle_beta   90.00
_cell.angle_gamma   90.00
#
_symmetry.space_group_name_H-M   'P 1'
#
loop_
_entity.id
_entity.type
_entity.pdbx_description
1 polymer ?
#
loop_
_entity_poly.entity_id
_entity_poly.type
_entity_poly.pdbx_seq_one_letter_code
_entity_poly.pdbx_strand_id
1 'polypeptide(L)'
;MPTVIALDVSLSMSRPVVLSDIPEEYQRRHLAVHGINTYLDYLSANYKLEFVSLVAFSYLYEQLSTFTRDYNVIRTALNKVEVFSKTCIETALNGIKHVISDEWSHTPCQVILITDGSLGIGVGSLKKSLETINMRQSVEEKFPLPFPFPCKLHIVCIGNPNDPDVRNALPYYQRLIDVGDQGGEIFTLDGAISFKSVEDTFNRLAEKYYNPFCGNLTCGNFSCAIQLFPKPELFIRHLDDGKVTYTVSDKLEILGFLDIKDIGSPPTVARHLVLPRSTKEKTDAKDKDGKNVKSEDDDDSQDDGKTPSFTVLLHGSLRVESMVAITKVCDDWYGMIYSWADSKKKSNLMLALFDPGQDSIPWTGSFDNLTSCKEYSSEDEEKKSSFPVKPLDKRSYAQSCVVWIKPSGLQSDIQKVLRHARKLPEKIHQFYKELNRTRRAALSFGFHILLDAMASMLERECTLLPGTAHPNAALQLTHAANFLRSDNAFDVMQSVTPLPTNFSSGNTG
;
A
#
# COMPACT_ATOMS: atom_id res chain seq x y z
N MET A 1 -11.38 1.81 -0.62
CA MET A 1 -12.14 0.56 -0.50
C MET A 1 -13.24 0.66 -1.54
N PRO A 2 -13.36 -0.30 -2.46
CA PRO A 2 -14.51 -0.39 -3.34
C PRO A 2 -15.41 -1.56 -2.93
N THR A 3 -16.67 -1.49 -3.34
CA THR A 3 -17.70 -2.48 -3.05
C THR A 3 -18.26 -3.07 -4.34
N VAL A 4 -18.40 -4.39 -4.40
CA VAL A 4 -19.11 -5.08 -5.48
C VAL A 4 -20.41 -5.66 -4.94
N ILE A 5 -21.54 -5.23 -5.50
CA ILE A 5 -22.85 -5.81 -5.25
C ILE A 5 -23.06 -6.93 -6.26
N ALA A 6 -23.14 -8.17 -5.79
CA ALA A 6 -23.41 -9.34 -6.61
C ALA A 6 -24.86 -9.81 -6.40
N LEU A 7 -25.73 -9.51 -7.35
CA LEU A 7 -27.17 -9.82 -7.30
C LEU A 7 -27.47 -11.13 -8.01
N ASP A 8 -28.06 -12.08 -7.30
CA ASP A 8 -28.63 -13.29 -7.89
C ASP A 8 -29.88 -12.93 -8.70
N VAL A 9 -29.88 -13.36 -9.97
CA VAL A 9 -30.97 -13.12 -10.92
C VAL A 9 -31.54 -14.44 -11.48
N SER A 10 -31.31 -15.53 -10.76
CA SER A 10 -31.85 -16.85 -11.09
C SER A 10 -33.36 -16.96 -10.86
N LEU A 11 -33.96 -18.02 -11.41
CA LEU A 11 -35.40 -18.26 -11.34
C LEU A 11 -35.92 -18.39 -9.89
N SER A 12 -35.08 -18.80 -8.93
CA SER A 12 -35.49 -18.88 -7.51
C SER A 12 -35.82 -17.51 -6.92
N MET A 13 -35.18 -16.44 -7.40
CA MET A 13 -35.45 -15.06 -7.00
C MET A 13 -36.82 -14.54 -7.47
N SER A 14 -37.48 -15.25 -8.40
CA SER A 14 -38.85 -14.95 -8.86
C SER A 14 -39.95 -15.62 -8.03
N ARG A 15 -39.60 -16.34 -6.95
CA ARG A 15 -40.60 -16.90 -6.03
C ARG A 15 -41.47 -15.76 -5.43
N PRO A 16 -42.80 -15.92 -5.41
CA PRO A 16 -43.70 -14.93 -4.83
C PRO A 16 -43.50 -14.84 -3.32
N VAL A 17 -43.66 -13.65 -2.78
CA VAL A 17 -43.64 -13.33 -1.36
C VAL A 17 -45.02 -12.84 -1.00
N VAL A 18 -45.73 -13.61 -0.16
CA VAL A 18 -47.04 -13.22 0.34
C VAL A 18 -46.83 -12.24 1.50
N LEU A 19 -47.06 -10.96 1.25
CA LEU A 19 -47.08 -9.92 2.27
C LEU A 19 -48.51 -9.82 2.82
N SER A 20 -48.68 -9.91 4.13
CA SER A 20 -50.01 -9.87 4.78
C SER A 20 -50.77 -8.57 4.55
N ASP A 21 -50.04 -7.50 4.20
CA ASP A 21 -50.53 -6.12 4.25
C ASP A 21 -50.74 -5.49 2.86
N ILE A 22 -50.35 -6.16 1.78
CA ILE A 22 -50.36 -5.60 0.42
C ILE A 22 -50.97 -6.62 -0.57
N PRO A 23 -51.97 -6.22 -1.40
CA PRO A 23 -52.61 -7.13 -2.35
C PRO A 23 -51.76 -7.42 -3.61
N GLU A 24 -50.65 -6.71 -3.82
CA GLU A 24 -49.74 -6.92 -4.94
C GLU A 24 -48.77 -8.09 -4.68
N GLU A 25 -48.60 -8.95 -5.69
CA GLU A 25 -47.63 -10.04 -5.64
C GLU A 25 -46.21 -9.52 -5.86
N TYR A 26 -45.45 -9.45 -4.78
CA TYR A 26 -44.01 -9.17 -4.85
C TYR A 26 -43.20 -10.45 -4.99
N GLN A 27 -42.02 -10.35 -5.60
CA GLN A 27 -41.07 -11.43 -5.75
C GLN A 27 -39.84 -11.14 -4.87
N ARG A 28 -39.06 -12.17 -4.53
CA ARG A 28 -37.82 -12.01 -3.73
C ARG A 28 -36.85 -11.02 -4.39
N ARG A 29 -36.78 -10.97 -5.72
CA ARG A 29 -36.00 -9.96 -6.47
C ARG A 29 -36.43 -8.52 -6.18
N HIS A 30 -37.73 -8.24 -6.01
CA HIS A 30 -38.22 -6.88 -5.76
C HIS A 30 -37.77 -6.42 -4.37
N LEU A 31 -37.78 -7.32 -3.39
CA LEU A 31 -37.20 -7.09 -2.08
C LEU A 31 -35.68 -6.87 -2.14
N ALA A 32 -34.96 -7.65 -2.96
CA ALA A 32 -33.54 -7.47 -3.18
C ALA A 32 -33.21 -6.08 -3.72
N VAL A 33 -33.93 -5.64 -4.75
CA VAL A 33 -33.78 -4.30 -5.33
C VAL A 33 -34.10 -3.22 -4.30
N HIS A 34 -35.14 -3.40 -3.48
CA HIS A 34 -35.47 -2.47 -2.41
C HIS A 34 -34.34 -2.36 -1.38
N GLY A 35 -33.81 -3.50 -0.89
CA GLY A 35 -32.71 -3.52 0.06
C GLY A 35 -31.42 -2.91 -0.49
N ILE A 36 -31.10 -3.14 -1.77
CA ILE A 36 -29.97 -2.49 -2.43
C ILE A 36 -30.19 -0.97 -2.49
N ASN A 37 -31.42 -0.51 -2.79
CA ASN A 37 -31.72 0.93 -2.80
C ASN A 37 -31.53 1.55 -1.42
N THR A 38 -32.03 0.91 -0.34
CA THR A 38 -31.79 1.32 1.05
C THR A 38 -30.30 1.45 1.35
N TYR A 39 -29.51 0.45 0.92
CA TYR A 39 -28.07 0.49 1.10
C TYR A 39 -27.40 1.63 0.32
N LEU A 40 -27.79 1.87 -0.93
CA LEU A 40 -27.30 2.99 -1.72
C LEU A 40 -27.71 4.35 -1.13
N ASP A 41 -28.92 4.45 -0.57
CA ASP A 41 -29.36 5.64 0.18
C ASP A 41 -28.45 5.90 1.39
N TYR A 42 -28.15 4.85 2.18
CA TYR A 42 -27.23 4.96 3.30
C TYR A 42 -25.83 5.43 2.87
N LEU A 43 -25.27 4.84 1.81
CA LEU A 43 -23.97 5.25 1.27
C LEU A 43 -24.00 6.69 0.75
N SER A 44 -25.10 7.10 0.11
CA SER A 44 -25.27 8.47 -0.39
C SER A 44 -25.27 9.50 0.73
N ALA A 45 -25.75 9.15 1.92
CA ALA A 45 -25.75 10.02 3.08
C ALA A 45 -24.40 10.01 3.83
N ASN A 46 -23.87 8.82 4.12
CA ASN A 46 -22.79 8.64 5.12
C ASN A 46 -21.42 8.29 4.51
N TYR A 47 -21.38 7.77 3.28
CA TYR A 47 -20.17 7.16 2.71
C TYR A 47 -20.01 7.46 1.20
N LYS A 48 -20.18 8.73 0.83
CA LYS A 48 -20.26 9.27 -0.55
C LYS A 48 -19.06 8.97 -1.46
N LEU A 49 -17.89 8.64 -0.89
CA LEU A 49 -16.65 8.48 -1.65
C LEU A 49 -16.37 7.03 -2.08
N GLU A 50 -17.19 6.09 -1.62
CA GLU A 50 -17.09 4.66 -1.94
C GLU A 50 -17.42 4.41 -3.41
N PHE A 51 -16.59 3.60 -4.06
CA PHE A 51 -16.88 3.13 -5.42
C PHE A 51 -17.69 1.86 -5.33
N VAL A 52 -18.84 1.81 -6.03
CA VAL A 52 -19.71 0.64 -6.06
C VAL A 52 -19.84 0.15 -7.50
N SER A 53 -19.74 -1.17 -7.69
CA SER A 53 -20.04 -1.85 -8.96
C SER A 53 -21.20 -2.84 -8.76
N LEU A 54 -22.00 -3.05 -9.79
CA LEU A 54 -23.11 -4.01 -9.79
C LEU A 54 -22.82 -5.15 -10.77
N VAL A 55 -22.81 -6.37 -10.25
CA VAL A 55 -22.70 -7.62 -11.01
C VAL A 55 -23.98 -8.42 -10.82
N ALA A 56 -24.63 -8.80 -11.91
CA ALA A 56 -25.74 -9.74 -11.89
C ALA A 56 -25.23 -11.14 -12.26
N PHE A 57 -25.73 -12.17 -11.59
CA PHE A 57 -25.31 -13.54 -11.89
C PHE A 57 -26.45 -14.56 -11.84
N SER A 58 -26.32 -15.56 -12.70
CA SER A 58 -27.13 -16.77 -12.76
C SER A 58 -26.19 -17.91 -13.16
N TYR A 59 -26.34 -18.50 -14.35
CA TYR A 59 -25.37 -19.48 -14.88
C TYR A 59 -24.09 -18.79 -15.35
N LEU A 60 -24.26 -17.62 -15.96
CA LEU A 60 -23.21 -16.67 -16.33
C LEU A 60 -23.26 -15.46 -15.39
N TYR A 61 -22.24 -14.62 -15.45
CA TYR A 61 -22.22 -13.32 -14.78
C TYR A 61 -22.16 -12.20 -15.82
N GLU A 62 -22.70 -11.04 -15.48
CA GLU A 62 -22.62 -9.81 -16.26
C GLU A 62 -22.38 -8.62 -15.33
N GLN A 63 -21.44 -7.74 -15.69
CA GLN A 63 -21.24 -6.48 -14.99
C GLN A 63 -22.19 -5.43 -15.54
N LEU A 64 -23.26 -5.14 -14.82
CA LEU A 64 -24.29 -4.18 -15.24
C LEU A 64 -23.85 -2.72 -15.03
N SER A 65 -22.95 -2.49 -14.07
CA SER A 65 -22.40 -1.16 -13.80
C SER A 65 -20.95 -1.28 -13.34
N THR A 66 -20.04 -0.55 -14.01
CA THR A 66 -18.64 -0.41 -13.59
C THR A 66 -18.54 0.39 -12.29
N PHE A 67 -17.35 0.42 -11.67
CA PHE A 67 -17.17 1.13 -10.41
C PHE A 67 -17.49 2.62 -10.56
N THR A 68 -18.48 3.08 -9.80
CA THR A 68 -18.95 4.45 -9.83
C THR A 68 -19.29 4.96 -8.44
N ARG A 69 -19.22 6.28 -8.26
CA ARG A 69 -19.76 7.00 -7.09
C ARG A 69 -21.17 7.54 -7.35
N ASP A 70 -21.63 7.50 -8.60
CA ASP A 70 -22.99 7.89 -8.96
C ASP A 70 -23.93 6.70 -8.77
N TYR A 71 -24.53 6.65 -7.58
CA TYR A 71 -25.44 5.58 -7.20
C TYR A 71 -26.74 5.57 -8.03
N ASN A 72 -27.08 6.66 -8.73
CA ASN A 72 -28.26 6.69 -9.59
C ASN A 72 -28.08 5.82 -10.85
N VAL A 73 -26.84 5.71 -11.34
CA VAL A 73 -26.52 4.80 -12.46
C VAL A 73 -26.80 3.35 -12.08
N ILE A 74 -26.43 2.96 -10.85
CA ILE A 74 -26.68 1.62 -10.31
C ILE A 74 -28.18 1.39 -10.14
N ARG A 75 -28.92 2.36 -9.59
CA ARG A 75 -30.40 2.28 -9.49
C ARG A 75 -31.06 2.07 -10.85
N THR A 76 -30.59 2.78 -11.86
CA THR A 76 -31.10 2.65 -13.23
C THR A 76 -30.80 1.26 -13.81
N ALA A 77 -29.64 0.69 -13.49
CA ALA A 77 -29.27 -0.66 -13.91
C ALA A 77 -30.10 -1.74 -13.21
N LEU A 78 -30.40 -1.58 -11.91
CA LEU A 78 -31.24 -2.52 -11.15
C LEU A 78 -32.66 -2.66 -11.74
N ASN A 79 -33.21 -1.57 -12.27
CA ASN A 79 -34.53 -1.59 -12.90
C ASN A 79 -34.57 -2.36 -14.23
N LYS A 80 -33.42 -2.66 -14.83
CA LYS A 80 -33.30 -3.38 -16.12
C LYS A 80 -32.94 -4.86 -15.94
N VAL A 81 -32.90 -5.36 -14.71
CA VAL A 81 -32.47 -6.72 -14.42
C VAL A 81 -33.51 -7.74 -14.89
N GLU A 82 -33.09 -8.62 -15.79
CA GLU A 82 -33.89 -9.73 -16.30
C GLU A 82 -33.76 -10.99 -15.41
N VAL A 83 -34.67 -11.95 -15.60
CA VAL A 83 -34.67 -13.23 -14.87
C VAL A 83 -34.05 -14.30 -15.73
N PHE A 84 -33.12 -15.05 -15.15
CA PHE A 84 -32.39 -16.10 -15.83
C PHE A 84 -32.60 -17.46 -15.15
N SER A 85 -31.90 -18.48 -15.66
CA SER A 85 -32.18 -19.87 -15.33
C SER A 85 -31.73 -20.27 -13.91
N LYS A 86 -30.44 -20.52 -13.72
CA LYS A 86 -29.91 -21.25 -12.57
C LYS A 86 -28.76 -20.52 -11.89
N THR A 87 -28.79 -20.42 -10.58
CA THR A 87 -27.71 -19.90 -9.74
C THR A 87 -26.39 -20.67 -9.91
N CYS A 88 -25.29 -19.95 -10.18
CA CYS A 88 -23.92 -20.46 -10.16
C CYS A 88 -23.00 -19.45 -9.46
N ILE A 89 -22.82 -19.62 -8.15
CA ILE A 89 -22.04 -18.69 -7.31
C ILE A 89 -20.55 -18.72 -7.68
N GLU A 90 -20.03 -19.88 -8.09
CA GLU A 90 -18.63 -19.99 -8.52
C GLU A 90 -18.34 -19.10 -9.74
N THR A 91 -19.25 -19.05 -10.71
CA THR A 91 -19.15 -18.14 -11.87
C THR A 91 -19.18 -16.68 -11.44
N ALA A 92 -20.03 -16.33 -10.48
CA ALA A 92 -20.10 -14.98 -9.92
C ALA A 92 -18.79 -14.57 -9.25
N LEU A 93 -18.21 -15.45 -8.42
CA LEU A 93 -16.95 -15.19 -7.73
C LEU A 93 -15.77 -15.04 -8.70
N ASN A 94 -15.73 -15.82 -9.79
CA ASN A 94 -14.75 -15.62 -10.86
C ASN A 94 -14.93 -14.26 -11.54
N GLY A 95 -16.17 -13.86 -11.84
CA GLY A 95 -16.46 -12.55 -12.41
C GLY A 95 -16.05 -11.39 -11.50
N ILE A 96 -16.36 -11.49 -10.21
CA ILE A 96 -15.96 -10.52 -9.18
C ILE A 96 -14.44 -10.41 -9.09
N LYS A 97 -13.73 -11.55 -9.12
CA LYS A 97 -12.26 -11.58 -9.14
C LYS A 97 -11.70 -10.81 -10.33
N HIS A 98 -12.26 -11.00 -11.53
CA HIS A 98 -11.83 -10.27 -12.73
C HIS A 98 -12.11 -8.78 -12.61
N VAL A 99 -13.36 -8.41 -12.29
CA VAL A 99 -13.79 -7.01 -12.15
C VAL A 99 -12.92 -6.23 -11.15
N ILE A 100 -12.59 -6.83 -10.00
CA ILE A 100 -11.74 -6.17 -8.99
C ILE A 100 -10.27 -6.15 -9.43
N SER A 101 -9.75 -7.24 -10.01
CA SER A 101 -8.33 -7.31 -10.40
C SER A 101 -8.00 -6.32 -11.52
N ASP A 102 -8.95 -6.05 -12.41
CA ASP A 102 -8.76 -5.16 -13.56
C ASP A 102 -8.65 -3.68 -13.14
N GLU A 103 -9.39 -3.24 -12.12
CA GLU A 103 -9.41 -1.83 -11.69
C GLU A 103 -8.68 -1.56 -10.36
N TRP A 104 -8.75 -2.46 -9.38
CA TRP A 104 -8.41 -2.19 -7.98
C TRP A 104 -7.39 -3.17 -7.39
N SER A 105 -6.34 -3.49 -8.15
CA SER A 105 -5.26 -4.38 -7.70
C SER A 105 -4.72 -3.96 -6.31
N HIS A 106 -4.66 -4.91 -5.38
CA HIS A 106 -4.16 -4.76 -4.00
C HIS A 106 -4.94 -3.84 -3.05
N THR A 107 -6.08 -3.27 -3.45
CA THR A 107 -6.91 -2.45 -2.55
C THR A 107 -7.86 -3.35 -1.74
N PRO A 108 -8.06 -3.12 -0.43
CA PRO A 108 -9.10 -3.81 0.32
C PRO A 108 -10.48 -3.55 -0.29
N CYS A 109 -11.24 -4.62 -0.55
CA CYS A 109 -12.54 -4.58 -1.20
C CYS A 109 -13.62 -5.26 -0.34
N GLN A 110 -14.88 -4.91 -0.57
CA GLN A 110 -16.02 -5.62 0.01
C GLN A 110 -16.92 -6.18 -1.08
N VAL A 111 -17.42 -7.39 -0.88
CA VAL A 111 -18.36 -8.05 -1.80
C VAL A 111 -19.64 -8.33 -1.03
N ILE A 112 -20.77 -7.86 -1.55
CA ILE A 112 -22.10 -8.12 -1.00
C ILE A 112 -22.84 -9.04 -1.97
N LEU A 113 -22.87 -10.34 -1.66
CA LEU A 113 -23.58 -11.36 -2.40
C LEU A 113 -25.02 -11.46 -1.93
N ILE A 114 -25.98 -11.18 -2.80
CA ILE A 114 -27.41 -11.14 -2.49
C ILE A 114 -28.10 -12.31 -3.20
N THR A 115 -28.72 -13.20 -2.45
CA THR A 115 -29.39 -14.41 -2.97
C THR A 115 -30.57 -14.80 -2.08
N ASP A 116 -31.44 -15.70 -2.54
CA ASP A 116 -32.58 -16.19 -1.76
C ASP A 116 -32.30 -17.43 -0.91
N GLY A 117 -31.02 -17.83 -0.83
CA GLY A 117 -30.59 -19.02 -0.11
C GLY A 117 -30.59 -20.31 -0.96
N SER A 118 -30.76 -20.19 -2.28
CA SER A 118 -30.66 -21.33 -3.19
C SER A 118 -29.21 -21.70 -3.47
N LEU A 119 -28.85 -22.97 -3.24
CA LEU A 119 -27.51 -23.51 -3.54
C LEU A 119 -27.30 -23.85 -5.03
N GLY A 120 -28.33 -23.73 -5.86
CA GLY A 120 -28.34 -24.23 -7.25
C GLY A 120 -28.39 -25.76 -7.34
N ILE A 121 -28.63 -26.29 -8.55
CA ILE A 121 -28.86 -27.73 -8.79
C ILE A 121 -27.86 -28.30 -9.80
N GLY A 122 -27.13 -29.37 -9.47
CA GLY A 122 -26.27 -30.10 -10.42
C GLY A 122 -24.87 -29.49 -10.61
N VAL A 123 -24.35 -29.49 -11.85
CA VAL A 123 -23.01 -28.97 -12.20
C VAL A 123 -22.99 -27.44 -12.05
N GLY A 124 -22.21 -26.90 -11.10
CA GLY A 124 -22.21 -25.48 -10.72
C GLY A 124 -23.10 -25.13 -9.51
N SER A 125 -23.67 -26.13 -8.82
CA SER A 125 -24.25 -25.91 -7.49
C SER A 125 -23.15 -25.65 -6.47
N LEU A 126 -23.43 -24.80 -5.49
CA LEU A 126 -22.46 -24.45 -4.44
C LEU A 126 -21.97 -25.69 -3.69
N LYS A 127 -22.87 -26.63 -3.39
CA LYS A 127 -22.52 -27.89 -2.71
C LYS A 127 -21.45 -28.67 -3.48
N LYS A 128 -21.64 -28.89 -4.78
CA LYS A 128 -20.70 -29.63 -5.61
C LYS A 128 -19.39 -28.87 -5.81
N SER A 129 -19.47 -27.54 -5.94
CA SER A 129 -18.27 -26.69 -6.05
C SER A 129 -17.41 -26.79 -4.79
N LEU A 130 -18.02 -26.73 -3.60
CA LEU A 130 -17.31 -26.85 -2.32
C LEU A 130 -16.74 -28.26 -2.06
N GLU A 131 -17.41 -29.32 -2.51
CA GLU A 131 -16.92 -30.70 -2.41
C GLU A 131 -15.72 -30.96 -3.32
N THR A 132 -15.66 -30.30 -4.48
CA THR A 132 -14.61 -30.52 -5.48
C THR A 132 -13.38 -29.61 -5.33
N ILE A 133 -13.34 -28.71 -4.34
CA ILE A 133 -12.24 -27.74 -4.11
C ILE A 133 -10.88 -28.45 -4.11
N ASN A 134 -10.73 -29.49 -3.29
CA ASN A 134 -9.44 -30.15 -3.08
C ASN A 134 -9.02 -31.08 -4.24
N MET A 135 -9.92 -31.34 -5.19
CA MET A 135 -9.66 -32.25 -6.31
C MET A 135 -9.17 -31.51 -7.56
N ARG A 136 -9.27 -30.17 -7.59
CA ARG A 136 -8.90 -29.33 -8.73
C ARG A 136 -7.42 -28.91 -8.61
N GLN A 137 -6.57 -29.49 -9.45
CA GLN A 137 -5.12 -29.24 -9.46
C GLN A 137 -4.67 -28.24 -10.54
N SER A 138 -5.51 -27.95 -11.53
CA SER A 138 -5.18 -27.01 -12.61
C SER A 138 -5.42 -25.56 -12.19
N VAL A 139 -4.60 -24.63 -12.69
CA VAL A 139 -4.69 -23.19 -12.36
C VAL A 139 -5.99 -22.57 -12.89
N GLU A 140 -6.50 -23.07 -14.03
CA GLU A 140 -7.71 -22.57 -14.68
C GLU A 140 -9.01 -23.06 -14.04
N GLU A 141 -9.00 -24.24 -13.39
CA GLU A 141 -10.19 -24.77 -12.68
C GLU A 141 -10.13 -24.53 -11.17
N LYS A 142 -9.11 -23.81 -10.68
CA LYS A 142 -8.94 -23.51 -9.26
C LYS A 142 -10.14 -22.69 -8.78
N PHE A 143 -10.67 -23.08 -7.62
CA PHE A 143 -11.76 -22.37 -6.98
C PHE A 143 -11.39 -20.89 -6.76
N PRO A 144 -12.29 -19.92 -7.03
CA PRO A 144 -11.96 -18.50 -7.00
C PRO A 144 -11.54 -17.94 -5.64
N LEU A 145 -11.86 -18.65 -4.55
CA LEU A 145 -11.48 -18.30 -3.18
C LEU A 145 -10.25 -19.10 -2.71
N PRO A 146 -9.37 -18.50 -1.89
CA PRO A 146 -9.39 -17.11 -1.44
C PRO A 146 -9.07 -16.13 -2.58
N PHE A 147 -9.65 -14.92 -2.52
CA PHE A 147 -9.37 -13.88 -3.51
C PHE A 147 -7.89 -13.47 -3.47
N PRO A 148 -7.28 -13.07 -4.60
CA PRO A 148 -5.88 -12.66 -4.66
C PRO A 148 -5.62 -11.27 -4.04
N PHE A 149 -6.67 -10.58 -3.61
CA PHE A 149 -6.66 -9.25 -2.99
C PHE A 149 -7.45 -9.33 -1.66
N PRO A 150 -7.19 -8.43 -0.68
CA PRO A 150 -7.93 -8.44 0.58
C PRO A 150 -9.41 -8.14 0.33
N CYS A 151 -10.29 -9.09 0.64
CA CYS A 151 -11.72 -8.96 0.35
C CYS A 151 -12.62 -9.57 1.43
N LYS A 152 -13.52 -8.76 1.98
CA LYS A 152 -14.58 -9.24 2.88
C LYS A 152 -15.79 -9.68 2.08
N LEU A 153 -16.24 -10.91 2.29
CA LEU A 153 -17.39 -11.48 1.61
C LEU A 153 -18.62 -11.50 2.52
N HIS A 154 -19.55 -10.58 2.28
CA HIS A 154 -20.83 -10.50 2.96
C HIS A 154 -21.91 -11.20 2.13
N ILE A 155 -22.74 -12.03 2.76
CA ILE A 155 -23.80 -12.77 2.09
C ILE A 155 -25.13 -12.36 2.70
N VAL A 156 -26.00 -11.73 1.90
CA VAL A 156 -27.35 -11.32 2.31
C VAL A 156 -28.36 -12.33 1.75
N CYS A 157 -29.01 -13.05 2.65
CA CYS A 157 -29.99 -14.08 2.29
C CYS A 157 -31.42 -13.53 2.41
N ILE A 158 -32.09 -13.37 1.27
CA ILE A 158 -33.48 -12.91 1.15
C ILE A 158 -34.41 -14.14 1.17
N GLY A 159 -34.41 -14.78 2.33
CA GLY A 159 -35.24 -15.96 2.61
C GLY A 159 -35.60 -16.00 4.09
N ASN A 160 -36.70 -16.66 4.42
CA ASN A 160 -37.09 -16.85 5.81
C ASN A 160 -36.08 -17.83 6.44
N PRO A 161 -35.41 -17.48 7.56
CA PRO A 161 -34.47 -18.39 8.23
C PRO A 161 -35.10 -19.73 8.67
N ASN A 162 -36.42 -19.74 8.87
CA ASN A 162 -37.18 -20.93 9.23
C ASN A 162 -37.48 -21.85 8.03
N ASP A 163 -37.27 -21.39 6.80
CA ASP A 163 -37.43 -22.20 5.60
C ASP A 163 -36.36 -23.31 5.59
N PRO A 164 -36.74 -24.60 5.48
CA PRO A 164 -35.78 -25.70 5.48
C PRO A 164 -34.73 -25.57 4.37
N ASP A 165 -35.07 -25.00 3.21
CA ASP A 165 -34.13 -24.80 2.11
C ASP A 165 -33.01 -23.83 2.51
N VAL A 166 -33.39 -22.69 3.10
CA VAL A 166 -32.46 -21.65 3.58
C VAL A 166 -31.60 -22.19 4.71
N ARG A 167 -32.22 -22.86 5.70
CA ARG A 167 -31.51 -23.44 6.85
C ARG A 167 -30.44 -24.46 6.42
N ASN A 168 -30.73 -25.24 5.38
CA ASN A 168 -29.77 -26.18 4.82
C ASN A 168 -28.65 -25.48 4.03
N ALA A 169 -28.91 -24.29 3.48
CA ALA A 169 -27.94 -23.52 2.70
C ALA A 169 -26.95 -22.71 3.56
N LEU A 170 -27.38 -22.20 4.71
CA LEU A 170 -26.56 -21.37 5.61
C LEU A 170 -25.17 -21.98 5.94
N PRO A 171 -25.02 -23.28 6.26
CA PRO A 171 -23.70 -23.87 6.52
C PRO A 171 -22.76 -23.84 5.30
N TYR A 172 -23.29 -23.91 4.08
CA TYR A 172 -22.48 -23.82 2.86
C TYR A 172 -22.02 -22.39 2.59
N TYR A 173 -22.86 -21.40 2.87
CA TYR A 173 -22.46 -19.99 2.82
C TYR A 173 -21.42 -19.65 3.90
N GLN A 174 -21.52 -20.24 5.09
CA GLN A 174 -20.50 -20.05 6.13
C GLN A 174 -19.18 -20.65 5.68
N ARG A 175 -19.21 -21.89 5.17
CA ARG A 175 -18.04 -22.54 4.61
C ARG A 175 -17.42 -21.75 3.45
N LEU A 176 -18.22 -21.05 2.64
CA LEU A 176 -17.72 -20.17 1.58
C LEU A 176 -16.87 -19.02 2.17
N ILE A 177 -17.34 -18.38 3.24
CA ILE A 177 -16.61 -17.32 3.95
C ILE A 177 -15.34 -17.90 4.60
N ASP A 178 -15.44 -19.06 5.23
CA ASP A 178 -14.31 -19.73 5.88
C ASP A 178 -13.20 -20.13 4.89
N VAL A 179 -13.57 -20.56 3.67
CA VAL A 179 -12.61 -20.85 2.57
C VAL A 179 -11.95 -19.55 2.06
N GLY A 180 -12.65 -18.43 2.16
CA GLY A 180 -12.11 -17.11 1.80
C GLY A 180 -11.05 -16.61 2.78
N ASP A 181 -11.16 -16.93 4.07
CA ASP A 181 -10.25 -16.54 5.18
C ASP A 181 -9.82 -15.05 5.19
N GLN A 182 -10.70 -14.17 4.70
CA GLN A 182 -10.46 -12.72 4.59
C GLN A 182 -11.54 -11.89 5.29
N GLY A 183 -12.38 -12.56 6.09
CA GLY A 183 -13.51 -11.96 6.79
C GLY A 183 -14.79 -11.91 5.94
N GLY A 184 -15.88 -11.48 6.57
CA GLY A 184 -17.21 -11.58 5.99
C GLY A 184 -18.24 -11.99 7.02
N GLU A 185 -19.51 -11.89 6.66
CA GLU A 185 -20.62 -12.27 7.54
C GLU A 185 -21.86 -12.61 6.74
N ILE A 186 -22.67 -13.53 7.28
CA ILE A 186 -23.97 -13.86 6.73
C ILE A 186 -25.03 -13.00 7.40
N PHE A 187 -25.82 -12.33 6.58
CA PHE A 187 -26.95 -11.51 6.99
C PHE A 187 -28.25 -12.23 6.60
N THR A 188 -29.02 -12.61 7.62
CA THR A 188 -30.35 -13.20 7.46
C THR A 188 -31.43 -12.22 7.93
N LEU A 189 -32.65 -12.39 7.41
CA LEU A 189 -33.81 -11.59 7.81
C LEU A 189 -34.24 -11.90 9.24
N ASP A 190 -34.53 -10.86 10.01
CA ASP A 190 -35.09 -10.99 11.36
C ASP A 190 -36.62 -11.09 11.26
N GLY A 191 -37.14 -12.33 11.20
CA GLY A 191 -38.57 -12.61 11.17
C GLY A 191 -39.14 -12.95 9.79
N ALA A 192 -40.40 -12.56 9.54
CA ALA A 192 -41.08 -12.86 8.28
C ALA A 192 -40.56 -11.99 7.13
N ILE A 193 -40.57 -12.54 5.91
CA ILE A 193 -40.09 -11.84 4.72
C ILE A 193 -41.00 -10.64 4.45
N SER A 194 -40.46 -9.43 4.60
CA SER A 194 -41.13 -8.16 4.37
C SER A 194 -40.15 -7.07 3.91
N PHE A 195 -40.65 -6.00 3.30
CA PHE A 195 -39.82 -4.83 2.93
C PHE A 195 -39.03 -4.30 4.13
N LYS A 196 -39.70 -4.15 5.28
CA LYS A 196 -39.08 -3.69 6.53
C LYS A 196 -37.96 -4.61 7.01
N SER A 197 -38.18 -5.93 7.03
CA SER A 197 -37.14 -6.88 7.47
C SER A 197 -35.88 -6.83 6.60
N VAL A 198 -36.06 -6.55 5.31
CA VAL A 198 -34.97 -6.44 4.33
C VAL A 198 -34.24 -5.11 4.54
N GLU A 199 -34.99 -4.01 4.69
CA GLU A 199 -34.47 -2.69 5.02
C GLU A 199 -33.59 -2.74 6.29
N ASP A 200 -34.11 -3.32 7.37
CA ASP A 200 -33.39 -3.49 8.64
C ASP A 200 -32.10 -4.32 8.48
N THR A 201 -32.12 -5.31 7.60
CA THR A 201 -30.95 -6.17 7.33
C THR A 201 -29.85 -5.42 6.56
N PHE A 202 -30.21 -4.65 5.52
CA PHE A 202 -29.25 -3.83 4.79
C PHE A 202 -28.74 -2.65 5.62
N ASN A 203 -29.58 -2.05 6.48
CA ASN A 203 -29.15 -1.03 7.43
C ASN A 203 -28.14 -1.59 8.45
N ARG A 204 -28.38 -2.77 9.03
CA ARG A 204 -27.38 -3.42 9.90
C ARG A 204 -26.05 -3.67 9.20
N LEU A 205 -26.09 -4.14 7.95
CA LEU A 205 -24.88 -4.33 7.14
C LEU A 205 -24.14 -3.01 6.96
N ALA A 206 -24.87 -1.95 6.57
CA ALA A 206 -24.33 -0.63 6.32
C ALA A 206 -23.73 0.00 7.58
N GLU A 207 -24.44 -0.03 8.70
CA GLU A 207 -23.97 0.50 9.99
C GLU A 207 -22.75 -0.24 10.52
N LYS A 208 -22.63 -1.55 10.28
CA LYS A 208 -21.50 -2.34 10.76
C LYS A 208 -20.23 -2.11 9.94
N TYR A 209 -20.35 -2.09 8.61
CA TYR A 209 -19.18 -2.12 7.71
C TYR A 209 -18.90 -0.79 6.98
N TYR A 210 -19.86 0.12 6.93
CA TYR A 210 -19.79 1.39 6.18
C TYR A 210 -19.96 2.62 7.09
N ASN A 211 -19.79 2.46 8.40
CA ASN A 211 -19.75 3.58 9.34
C ASN A 211 -18.42 4.35 9.22
N PRO A 212 -18.44 5.66 8.93
CA PRO A 212 -17.23 6.45 8.78
C PRO A 212 -16.40 6.52 10.06
N PHE A 213 -15.08 6.46 9.92
CA PHE A 213 -14.18 6.69 11.05
C PHE A 213 -14.15 8.18 11.37
N CYS A 214 -14.39 8.52 12.63
CA CYS A 214 -14.40 9.89 13.12
C CYS A 214 -13.34 10.04 14.20
N GLY A 215 -12.52 11.08 14.10
CA GLY A 215 -11.48 11.37 15.08
C GLY A 215 -11.22 12.87 15.19
N ASN A 216 -10.27 13.24 16.03
CA ASN A 216 -9.83 14.61 16.25
C ASN A 216 -8.38 14.75 15.84
N LEU A 217 -8.10 15.68 14.93
CA LEU A 217 -6.76 16.08 14.55
C LEU A 217 -6.32 17.25 15.43
N THR A 218 -5.15 17.12 16.05
CA THR A 218 -4.58 18.12 16.95
C THR A 218 -3.18 18.53 16.51
N CYS A 219 -2.85 19.80 16.70
CA CYS A 219 -1.53 20.38 16.44
C CYS A 219 -1.29 21.45 17.52
N GLY A 220 -0.72 21.06 18.65
CA GLY A 220 -0.68 21.90 19.84
C GLY A 220 -2.09 22.31 20.27
N ASN A 221 -2.38 23.61 20.25
CA ASN A 221 -3.70 24.14 20.63
C ASN A 221 -4.74 24.10 19.50
N PHE A 222 -4.34 23.84 18.26
CA PHE A 222 -5.29 23.67 17.16
C PHE A 222 -5.93 22.29 17.25
N SER A 223 -7.25 22.23 17.18
CA SER A 223 -7.99 20.98 17.15
C SER A 223 -9.13 21.06 16.13
N CYS A 224 -9.41 19.95 15.46
CA CYS A 224 -10.50 19.86 14.49
C CYS A 224 -11.03 18.42 14.42
N ALA A 225 -12.35 18.28 14.38
CA ALA A 225 -12.98 17.00 14.11
C ALA A 225 -12.80 16.64 12.64
N ILE A 226 -12.34 15.41 12.41
CA ILE A 226 -12.04 14.88 11.09
C ILE A 226 -12.73 13.54 10.87
N GLN A 227 -12.90 13.22 9.59
CA GLN A 227 -13.29 11.91 9.12
C GLN A 227 -12.17 11.33 8.27
N LEU A 228 -11.83 10.06 8.51
CA LEU A 228 -10.88 9.31 7.68
C LEU A 228 -11.63 8.43 6.68
N PHE A 229 -11.23 8.49 5.41
CA PHE A 229 -11.81 7.68 4.34
C PHE A 229 -10.73 7.02 3.46
N PRO A 230 -10.76 5.70 3.22
CA PRO A 230 -11.67 4.72 3.82
C PRO A 230 -11.39 4.56 5.32
N LYS A 231 -12.30 3.89 6.05
CA LYS A 231 -12.09 3.55 7.46
C LYS A 231 -10.76 2.79 7.63
N PRO A 232 -9.87 3.20 8.56
CA PRO A 232 -8.67 2.44 8.87
C PRO A 232 -9.01 1.03 9.37
N GLU A 233 -8.36 0.02 8.79
CA GLU A 233 -8.48 -1.35 9.24
C GLU A 233 -7.47 -1.67 10.35
N LEU A 234 -7.75 -2.72 11.12
CA LEU A 234 -6.83 -3.23 12.13
C LEU A 234 -5.55 -3.72 11.46
N PHE A 235 -4.40 -3.21 11.90
CA PHE A 235 -3.12 -3.67 11.40
C PHE A 235 -2.56 -4.77 12.31
N ILE A 236 -2.33 -5.96 11.76
CA ILE A 236 -1.82 -7.10 12.51
C ILE A 236 -0.39 -7.38 12.06
N ARG A 237 0.57 -7.17 12.97
CA ARG A 237 1.96 -7.56 12.75
C ARG A 237 2.20 -8.93 13.35
N HIS A 238 2.69 -9.84 12.52
CA HIS A 238 3.20 -11.13 12.96
C HIS A 238 4.68 -10.96 13.34
N LEU A 239 4.97 -11.09 14.63
CA LEU A 239 6.33 -11.17 15.16
C LEU A 239 6.63 -12.63 15.53
N ASP A 240 7.91 -12.97 15.66
CA ASP A 240 8.34 -14.33 16.01
C ASP A 240 7.75 -14.81 17.36
N ASP A 241 7.48 -13.88 18.29
CA ASP A 241 6.95 -14.14 19.64
C ASP A 241 5.43 -13.90 19.78
N GLY A 242 4.70 -13.57 18.71
CA GLY A 242 3.25 -13.38 18.78
C GLY A 242 2.66 -12.43 17.73
N LYS A 243 1.34 -12.18 17.82
CA LYS A 243 0.63 -11.20 16.98
C LYS A 243 0.40 -9.92 17.78
N VAL A 244 0.88 -8.79 17.27
CA VAL A 244 0.58 -7.47 17.84
C VAL A 244 -0.41 -6.76 16.93
N THR A 245 -1.49 -6.28 17.51
CA THR A 245 -2.58 -5.59 16.80
C THR A 245 -2.51 -4.10 17.07
N TYR A 246 -2.46 -3.31 16.00
CA TYR A 246 -2.43 -1.85 16.05
C TYR A 246 -3.76 -1.29 15.53
N THR A 247 -4.29 -0.30 16.24
CA THR A 247 -5.52 0.40 15.89
C THR A 247 -5.27 1.89 15.83
N VAL A 248 -5.84 2.57 14.84
CA VAL A 248 -5.75 4.03 14.74
C VAL A 248 -6.51 4.66 15.90
N SER A 249 -5.86 5.57 16.64
CA SER A 249 -6.48 6.31 17.73
C SER A 249 -7.50 7.32 17.21
N ASP A 250 -8.55 7.57 17.99
CA ASP A 250 -9.52 8.64 17.73
C ASP A 250 -8.87 10.03 17.83
N LYS A 251 -7.69 10.14 18.45
CA LYS A 251 -6.92 11.39 18.55
C LYS A 251 -5.62 11.26 17.75
N LEU A 252 -5.52 12.05 16.69
CA LEU A 252 -4.30 12.18 15.88
C LEU A 252 -3.56 13.45 16.30
N GLU A 253 -2.26 13.33 16.58
CA GLU A 253 -1.43 14.44 17.05
C GLU A 253 -0.32 14.74 16.04
N ILE A 254 -0.27 15.96 15.54
CA ILE A 254 0.81 16.45 14.70
C ILE A 254 1.99 16.81 15.60
N LEU A 255 3.11 16.11 15.41
CA LEU A 255 4.35 16.30 16.16
C LEU A 255 5.24 17.39 15.55
N GLY A 256 5.22 17.51 14.22
CA GLY A 256 6.09 18.44 13.51
C GLY A 256 5.92 18.38 11.99
N PHE A 257 6.75 19.13 11.29
CA PHE A 257 6.72 19.28 9.84
C PHE A 257 8.08 18.93 9.23
N LEU A 258 8.06 18.29 8.06
CA LEU A 258 9.25 17.96 7.29
C LEU A 258 9.04 18.35 5.83
N ASP A 259 10.12 18.70 5.13
CA ASP A 259 10.07 18.96 3.69
C ASP A 259 9.71 17.69 2.91
N ILE A 260 8.90 17.83 1.85
CA ILE A 260 8.56 16.72 0.94
C ILE A 260 9.83 16.07 0.35
N LYS A 261 10.89 16.85 0.15
CA LYS A 261 12.17 16.35 -0.37
C LYS A 261 12.91 15.46 0.62
N ASP A 262 12.76 15.72 1.92
CA ASP A 262 13.47 15.02 3.00
C ASP A 262 12.75 13.74 3.38
N ILE A 263 11.41 13.77 3.41
CA ILE A 263 10.61 12.55 3.61
C ILE A 263 10.68 11.63 2.38
N GLY A 264 10.77 12.21 1.17
CA GLY A 264 10.86 11.47 -0.08
C GLY A 264 9.58 10.70 -0.41
N SER A 265 9.67 9.38 -0.52
CA SER A 265 8.54 8.49 -0.82
C SER A 265 8.60 7.27 0.09
N PRO A 266 8.24 7.42 1.37
CA PRO A 266 8.31 6.31 2.32
C PRO A 266 7.32 5.21 1.95
N PRO A 267 7.60 3.94 2.31
CA PRO A 267 6.62 2.87 2.23
C PRO A 267 5.45 3.19 3.17
N THR A 268 4.22 2.98 2.68
CA THR A 268 2.99 3.29 3.43
C THR A 268 2.10 2.06 3.46
N VAL A 269 1.56 1.73 4.62
CA VAL A 269 0.64 0.61 4.83
C VAL A 269 -0.73 0.92 4.21
N ALA A 270 -1.25 2.12 4.51
CA ALA A 270 -2.56 2.56 4.04
C ALA A 270 -2.58 4.07 3.86
N ARG A 271 -3.53 4.54 3.05
CA ARG A 271 -3.76 5.96 2.77
C ARG A 271 -5.23 6.29 2.98
N HIS A 272 -5.47 7.38 3.68
CA HIS A 272 -6.79 7.84 4.05
C HIS A 272 -6.93 9.32 3.71
N LEU A 273 -8.02 9.70 3.04
CA LEU A 273 -8.44 11.09 2.92
C LEU A 273 -8.84 11.60 4.30
N VAL A 274 -8.38 12.81 4.63
CA VAL A 274 -8.74 13.53 5.85
C VAL A 274 -9.75 14.60 5.48
N LEU A 275 -10.98 14.44 5.93
CA LEU A 275 -12.08 15.35 5.64
C LEU A 275 -12.49 16.11 6.91
N PRO A 276 -12.73 17.43 6.86
CA PRO A 276 -13.30 18.15 7.99
C PRO A 276 -14.72 17.66 8.26
N ARG A 277 -15.08 17.60 9.54
CA ARG A 277 -16.45 17.37 9.98
C ARG A 277 -16.91 18.55 10.84
N SER A 278 -18.12 19.06 10.61
CA SER A 278 -18.72 20.02 11.52
C SER A 278 -19.18 19.33 12.79
N THR A 279 -18.65 19.79 13.93
CA THR A 279 -19.11 19.42 15.27
C THR A 279 -20.36 20.23 15.61
N LYS A 280 -21.51 19.91 15.01
CA LYS A 280 -22.78 20.25 15.64
C LYS A 280 -23.01 19.21 16.73
N GLU A 281 -22.83 19.60 17.99
CA GLU A 281 -23.14 18.77 19.15
C GLU A 281 -24.61 18.32 19.08
N LYS A 282 -24.85 17.02 18.95
CA LYS A 282 -26.12 16.42 19.37
C LYS A 282 -26.14 16.47 20.90
N THR A 283 -26.49 17.61 21.47
CA THR A 283 -26.91 17.67 22.87
C THR A 283 -28.34 17.13 22.95
N ASP A 284 -28.48 16.01 23.65
CA ASP A 284 -29.76 15.47 24.07
C ASP A 284 -30.55 16.53 24.84
N ALA A 285 -31.70 16.93 24.29
CA ALA A 285 -32.81 17.45 25.08
C ALA A 285 -34.11 16.91 24.48
N LYS A 286 -34.71 15.98 25.20
CA LYS A 286 -36.14 15.71 25.18
C LYS A 286 -36.88 17.05 25.22
N ASP A 287 -37.59 17.38 24.16
CA ASP A 287 -38.91 17.96 24.30
C ASP A 287 -39.77 17.60 23.10
N LYS A 288 -40.92 17.02 23.42
CA LYS A 288 -42.03 16.78 22.50
C LYS A 288 -42.58 18.15 22.11
N ASP A 289 -42.63 18.43 20.81
CA ASP A 289 -43.94 18.70 20.20
C ASP A 289 -43.89 18.60 18.69
N GLY A 290 -44.91 17.92 18.15
CA GLY A 290 -45.01 17.59 16.74
C GLY A 290 -45.26 18.82 15.87
N LYS A 291 -44.45 18.97 14.82
CA LYS A 291 -44.85 19.58 13.56
C LYS A 291 -43.92 19.09 12.45
N ASN A 292 -44.53 18.63 11.35
CA ASN A 292 -43.90 18.18 10.12
C ASN A 292 -42.68 19.02 9.75
N VAL A 293 -41.49 18.40 9.75
CA VAL A 293 -40.30 18.95 9.11
C VAL A 293 -40.18 18.26 7.76
N LYS A 294 -40.49 19.01 6.70
CA LYS A 294 -40.08 18.69 5.34
C LYS A 294 -38.55 18.71 5.31
N SER A 295 -37.99 17.70 4.67
CA SER A 295 -36.58 17.62 4.27
C SER A 295 -36.18 18.83 3.42
N GLU A 296 -35.46 19.78 4.01
CA GLU A 296 -34.73 20.84 3.33
C GLU A 296 -33.23 20.50 3.44
N ASP A 297 -32.75 19.69 2.50
CA ASP A 297 -31.38 19.16 2.44
C ASP A 297 -30.38 20.09 1.73
N ASP A 298 -30.70 21.38 1.56
CA ASP A 298 -29.82 22.32 0.83
C ASP A 298 -29.19 23.42 1.73
N ASP A 299 -29.60 23.58 2.99
CA ASP A 299 -29.18 24.73 3.81
C ASP A 299 -28.02 24.45 4.79
N ASP A 300 -27.68 23.18 5.06
CA ASP A 300 -26.60 22.83 6.00
C ASP A 300 -25.18 23.09 5.45
N SER A 301 -25.05 23.36 4.14
CA SER A 301 -23.75 23.59 3.48
C SER A 301 -23.30 25.06 3.44
N GLN A 302 -24.21 26.02 3.66
CA GLN A 302 -23.88 27.45 3.51
C GLN A 302 -23.23 28.08 4.73
N ASP A 303 -23.46 27.57 5.94
CA ASP A 303 -22.94 28.16 7.17
C ASP A 303 -21.64 27.49 7.66
N ASP A 304 -21.46 26.20 7.40
CA ASP A 304 -20.21 25.46 7.68
C ASP A 304 -19.04 25.95 6.80
N GLY A 305 -19.31 26.55 5.63
CA GLY A 305 -18.29 27.14 4.76
C GLY A 305 -17.70 28.46 5.26
N LYS A 306 -18.30 29.09 6.27
CA LYS A 306 -17.86 30.40 6.82
C LYS A 306 -17.00 30.26 8.07
N THR A 307 -17.07 29.12 8.76
CA THR A 307 -16.24 28.88 9.95
C THR A 307 -14.82 28.49 9.53
N PRO A 308 -13.78 29.10 10.13
CA PRO A 308 -12.41 28.79 9.78
C PRO A 308 -12.07 27.36 10.21
N SER A 309 -11.75 26.52 9.23
CA SER A 309 -11.38 25.12 9.47
C SER A 309 -9.87 24.93 9.48
N PHE A 310 -9.34 24.29 10.53
CA PHE A 310 -7.92 23.96 10.64
C PHE A 310 -7.45 23.04 9.50
N THR A 311 -8.29 22.12 9.02
CA THR A 311 -7.89 21.23 7.91
C THR A 311 -7.68 21.99 6.60
N VAL A 312 -8.45 23.06 6.36
CA VAL A 312 -8.29 23.93 5.18
C VAL A 312 -7.00 24.73 5.29
N LEU A 313 -6.70 25.28 6.47
CA LEU A 313 -5.45 25.97 6.74
C LEU A 313 -4.25 25.03 6.56
N LEU A 314 -4.27 23.89 7.24
CA LEU A 314 -3.20 22.89 7.19
C LEU A 314 -2.95 22.43 5.74
N HIS A 315 -4.00 22.08 5.00
CA HIS A 315 -3.88 21.69 3.60
C HIS A 315 -3.24 22.80 2.73
N GLY A 316 -3.67 24.05 2.90
CA GLY A 316 -3.12 25.19 2.17
C GLY A 316 -1.65 25.41 2.48
N SER A 317 -1.28 25.42 3.76
CA SER A 317 0.10 25.60 4.21
C SER A 317 1.02 24.48 3.73
N LEU A 318 0.63 23.21 3.88
CA LEU A 318 1.44 22.06 3.44
C LEU A 318 1.70 22.09 1.92
N ARG A 319 0.70 22.53 1.14
CA ARG A 319 0.84 22.63 -0.32
C ARG A 319 1.76 23.77 -0.75
N VAL A 320 1.61 24.95 -0.14
CA VAL A 320 2.41 26.14 -0.51
C VAL A 320 3.86 25.95 -0.10
N GLU A 321 4.08 25.47 1.12
CA GLU A 321 5.42 25.28 1.68
C GLU A 321 6.09 23.98 1.20
N SER A 322 5.38 23.12 0.46
CA SER A 322 5.89 21.81 0.03
C SER A 322 6.40 20.94 1.18
N MET A 323 5.63 20.89 2.27
CA MET A 323 5.90 20.15 3.48
C MET A 323 4.89 19.03 3.73
N VAL A 324 5.24 18.12 4.64
CA VAL A 324 4.36 17.10 5.22
C VAL A 324 4.32 17.29 6.74
N ALA A 325 3.20 16.95 7.36
CA ALA A 325 3.03 16.96 8.82
C ALA A 325 3.19 15.54 9.37
N ILE A 326 4.19 15.31 10.21
CA ILE A 326 4.38 14.03 10.90
C ILE A 326 3.35 13.92 12.02
N THR A 327 2.59 12.84 11.99
CA THR A 327 1.42 12.63 12.84
C THR A 327 1.57 11.34 13.63
N LYS A 328 1.44 11.41 14.94
CA LYS A 328 1.29 10.24 15.81
C LYS A 328 -0.14 9.72 15.69
N VAL A 329 -0.26 8.44 15.36
CA VAL A 329 -1.53 7.75 15.07
C VAL A 329 -1.93 6.83 16.21
N CYS A 330 -0.95 6.19 16.84
CA CYS A 330 -1.07 5.40 18.06
C CYS A 330 0.29 5.41 18.79
N ASP A 331 0.39 4.74 19.93
CA ASP A 331 1.69 4.51 20.56
C ASP A 331 2.57 3.64 19.65
N ASP A 332 3.82 4.07 19.47
CA ASP A 332 4.78 3.52 18.51
C ASP A 332 4.25 3.40 17.07
N TRP A 333 3.29 4.25 16.67
CA TRP A 333 2.79 4.25 15.30
C TRP A 333 2.60 5.67 14.75
N TYR A 334 3.29 5.95 13.65
CA TYR A 334 3.38 7.26 13.03
C TYR A 334 2.87 7.22 11.58
N GLY A 335 2.50 8.39 11.08
CA GLY A 335 2.13 8.62 9.69
C GLY A 335 2.51 10.02 9.26
N MET A 336 2.18 10.36 8.02
CA MET A 336 2.31 11.72 7.51
C MET A 336 1.00 12.20 6.91
N ILE A 337 0.70 13.47 7.19
CA ILE A 337 -0.37 14.21 6.55
C ILE A 337 0.24 15.11 5.48
N TYR A 338 -0.29 15.04 4.26
CA TYR A 338 0.21 15.81 3.13
C TYR A 338 -0.92 16.24 2.20
N SER A 339 -0.68 17.30 1.43
CA SER A 339 -1.59 17.70 0.37
C SER A 339 -1.42 16.78 -0.84
N TRP A 340 -2.52 16.21 -1.32
CA TRP A 340 -2.54 15.39 -2.52
C TRP A 340 -3.52 15.93 -3.55
N ALA A 341 -3.07 16.03 -4.79
CA ALA A 341 -3.85 16.50 -5.90
C ALA A 341 -4.26 15.34 -6.81
N ASP A 342 -5.56 15.02 -6.81
CA ASP A 342 -6.18 14.06 -7.74
C ASP A 342 -6.14 14.61 -9.18
N SER A 343 -6.30 15.92 -9.30
CA SER A 343 -6.23 16.66 -10.56
C SER A 343 -5.63 18.04 -10.34
N LYS A 344 -5.33 18.76 -11.44
CA LYS A 344 -4.86 20.15 -11.37
C LYS A 344 -5.79 21.09 -10.57
N LYS A 345 -7.07 20.73 -10.41
CA LYS A 345 -8.10 21.55 -9.76
C LYS A 345 -8.53 21.07 -8.38
N LYS A 346 -8.40 19.79 -8.05
CA LYS A 346 -8.87 19.22 -6.78
C LYS A 346 -7.70 18.65 -5.99
N SER A 347 -7.41 19.26 -4.85
CA SER A 347 -6.45 18.76 -3.87
C SER A 347 -7.12 18.61 -2.51
N ASN A 348 -6.80 17.51 -1.84
CA ASN A 348 -7.32 17.18 -0.51
C ASN A 348 -6.17 16.81 0.42
N LEU A 349 -6.46 16.82 1.71
CA LEU A 349 -5.54 16.34 2.72
C LEU A 349 -5.58 14.81 2.77
N MET A 350 -4.42 14.17 2.78
CA MET A 350 -4.29 12.71 2.93
C MET A 350 -3.37 12.37 4.08
N LEU A 351 -3.75 11.38 4.85
CA LEU A 351 -2.97 10.70 5.87
C LEU A 351 -2.43 9.40 5.26
N ALA A 352 -1.10 9.26 5.21
CA ALA A 352 -0.45 7.99 4.94
C ALA A 352 0.10 7.41 6.24
N LEU A 353 -0.21 6.15 6.51
CA LEU A 353 0.28 5.41 7.66
C LEU A 353 1.59 4.71 7.30
N PHE A 354 2.62 4.87 8.14
CA PHE A 354 3.86 4.12 8.00
C PHE A 354 3.70 2.72 8.60
N ASP A 355 4.71 1.88 8.40
CA ASP A 355 4.83 0.67 9.20
C ASP A 355 4.93 1.05 10.69
N PRO A 356 4.29 0.32 11.62
CA PRO A 356 4.48 0.57 13.06
C PRO A 356 5.95 0.45 13.49
N GLY A 357 6.35 1.23 14.49
CA GLY A 357 7.71 1.29 15.02
C GLY A 357 8.33 2.68 14.92
N GLN A 358 9.48 2.83 15.58
CA GLN A 358 10.20 4.10 15.66
C GLN A 358 11.09 4.37 14.43
N ASP A 359 11.61 3.32 13.80
CA ASP A 359 12.54 3.41 12.65
C ASP A 359 11.88 3.02 11.32
N SER A 360 10.59 3.30 11.16
CA SER A 360 9.84 2.96 9.94
C SER A 360 10.40 3.62 8.69
N ILE A 361 11.07 4.76 8.86
CA ILE A 361 11.74 5.49 7.78
C ILE A 361 13.24 5.61 8.12
N PRO A 362 14.10 4.75 7.56
CA PRO A 362 15.51 4.70 7.97
C PRO A 362 16.28 6.00 7.73
N TRP A 363 15.88 6.79 6.73
CA TRP A 363 16.56 8.05 6.40
C TRP A 363 16.09 9.25 7.22
N THR A 364 15.01 9.14 7.99
CA THR A 364 14.66 10.14 9.03
C THR A 364 15.24 9.75 10.39
N GLY A 365 15.53 8.47 10.59
CA GLY A 365 15.88 7.91 11.90
C GLY A 365 14.66 7.82 12.82
N SER A 366 14.92 7.50 14.09
CA SER A 366 13.90 7.34 15.13
C SER A 366 13.06 8.61 15.31
N PHE A 367 11.73 8.48 15.25
CA PHE A 367 10.80 9.61 15.40
C PHE A 367 10.98 10.33 16.75
N ASP A 368 11.29 9.61 17.83
CA ASP A 368 11.53 10.21 19.15
C ASP A 368 12.77 11.11 19.23
N ASN A 369 13.72 10.95 18.29
CA ASN A 369 14.93 11.78 18.23
C ASN A 369 14.73 13.03 17.35
N LEU A 370 13.57 13.19 16.73
CA LEU A 370 13.25 14.38 15.94
C LEU A 370 12.93 15.53 16.89
N THR A 371 13.69 16.61 16.80
CA THR A 371 13.46 17.84 17.57
C THR A 371 13.36 19.06 16.66
N SER A 372 12.91 20.18 17.24
CA SER A 372 12.84 21.47 16.58
C SER A 372 14.23 21.98 16.19
N CYS A 373 14.35 22.55 14.99
CA CYS A 373 15.58 23.22 14.54
C CYS A 373 16.04 24.34 15.49
N LYS A 374 15.13 24.91 16.30
CA LYS A 374 15.45 25.99 17.25
C LYS A 374 16.38 25.53 18.39
N GLU A 375 16.26 24.28 18.82
CA GLU A 375 17.08 23.72 19.91
C GLU A 375 18.51 23.40 19.47
N TYR A 376 18.76 23.32 18.15
CA TYR A 376 20.04 22.90 17.57
C TYR A 376 20.82 24.05 16.91
N SER A 377 20.52 25.30 17.27
CA SER A 377 21.03 26.50 16.59
C SER A 377 22.56 26.67 16.69
N SER A 378 23.28 26.19 15.67
CA SER A 378 24.50 26.85 15.17
C SER A 378 24.12 27.68 13.95
N GLU A 379 24.26 29.00 14.07
CA GLU A 379 23.77 30.06 13.16
C GLU A 379 24.26 29.95 11.69
N ASP A 380 25.12 28.98 11.36
CA ASP A 380 25.75 28.80 10.04
C ASP A 380 25.19 27.61 9.20
N GLU A 381 24.31 26.75 9.74
CA GLU A 381 23.84 25.53 9.05
C GLU A 381 22.43 25.60 8.42
N GLU A 382 21.73 26.73 8.45
CA GLU A 382 20.35 26.88 7.94
C GLU A 382 20.13 26.44 6.47
N LYS A 383 21.19 26.21 5.69
CA LYS A 383 21.11 25.83 4.27
C LYS A 383 21.33 24.35 3.97
N LYS A 384 21.66 23.50 4.95
CA LYS A 384 21.83 22.06 4.69
C LYS A 384 20.79 21.27 5.47
N SER A 385 19.93 20.56 4.74
CA SER A 385 19.04 19.58 5.38
C SER A 385 19.88 18.54 6.12
N SER A 386 19.44 18.21 7.34
CA SER A 386 20.00 17.12 8.14
C SER A 386 19.65 15.73 7.57
N PHE A 387 18.78 15.68 6.57
CA PHE A 387 18.34 14.47 5.90
C PHE A 387 19.04 14.32 4.52
N PRO A 388 19.23 13.08 4.04
CA PRO A 388 18.93 11.80 4.71
C PRO A 388 19.97 11.40 5.75
N VAL A 389 19.51 10.79 6.85
CA VAL A 389 20.35 10.08 7.81
C VAL A 389 21.02 8.92 7.09
N LYS A 390 22.36 8.95 7.03
CA LYS A 390 23.13 7.91 6.36
C LYS A 390 23.24 6.70 7.28
N PRO A 391 23.09 5.47 6.74
CA PRO A 391 23.36 4.28 7.53
C PRO A 391 24.82 4.26 7.99
N LEU A 392 25.07 3.67 9.16
CA LEU A 392 26.42 3.50 9.72
C LEU A 392 27.33 2.78 8.71
N ASP A 393 26.81 1.73 8.09
CA ASP A 393 27.52 0.96 7.06
C ASP A 393 27.08 1.33 5.64
N LYS A 394 28.07 1.64 4.80
CA LYS A 394 27.85 1.87 3.37
C LYS A 394 27.45 0.56 2.70
N ARG A 395 26.43 0.63 1.84
CA ARG A 395 26.01 -0.50 1.01
C ARG A 395 27.06 -0.83 -0.06
N SER A 396 27.04 -2.06 -0.56
CA SER A 396 28.01 -2.58 -1.53
C SER A 396 28.14 -1.74 -2.81
N TYR A 397 27.08 -1.08 -3.25
CA TYR A 397 27.08 -0.19 -4.42
C TYR A 397 27.59 1.24 -4.12
N ALA A 398 27.58 1.65 -2.84
CA ALA A 398 28.09 2.93 -2.36
C ALA A 398 29.53 2.82 -1.81
N GLN A 399 30.08 1.61 -1.82
CA GLN A 399 31.45 1.30 -1.43
C GLN A 399 32.16 0.64 -2.60
N SER A 400 33.48 0.79 -2.67
CA SER A 400 34.28 0.06 -3.65
C SER A 400 34.36 -1.42 -3.25
N CYS A 401 33.45 -2.24 -3.76
CA CYS A 401 33.51 -3.70 -3.66
C CYS A 401 34.29 -4.30 -4.85
N VAL A 402 34.96 -5.43 -4.62
CA VAL A 402 35.68 -6.18 -5.67
C VAL A 402 34.95 -7.50 -5.91
N VAL A 403 34.54 -7.76 -7.15
CA VAL A 403 33.75 -8.96 -7.52
C VAL A 403 34.35 -9.61 -8.76
N TRP A 404 34.98 -10.77 -8.59
CA TRP A 404 35.68 -11.51 -9.67
C TRP A 404 35.02 -12.85 -10.03
N ILE A 405 33.72 -12.98 -9.76
CA ILE A 405 32.94 -14.18 -10.16
C ILE A 405 32.85 -14.27 -11.70
N LYS A 406 32.75 -13.13 -12.38
CA LYS A 406 32.73 -13.06 -13.86
C LYS A 406 34.09 -12.59 -14.37
N PRO A 407 34.61 -13.16 -15.48
CA PRO A 407 35.90 -12.74 -16.06
C PRO A 407 35.97 -11.24 -16.41
N SER A 408 34.84 -10.64 -16.81
CA SER A 408 34.76 -9.21 -17.14
C SER A 408 35.08 -8.30 -15.96
N GLY A 409 34.68 -8.68 -14.73
CA GLY A 409 34.98 -7.91 -13.52
C GLY A 409 36.48 -7.84 -13.26
N LEU A 410 37.14 -9.01 -13.27
CA LEU A 410 38.60 -9.11 -13.12
C LEU A 410 39.34 -8.32 -14.21
N GLN A 411 38.94 -8.50 -15.47
CA GLN A 411 39.54 -7.76 -16.59
C GLN A 411 39.40 -6.25 -16.43
N SER A 412 38.24 -5.76 -15.97
CA SER A 412 37.99 -4.33 -15.79
C SER A 412 38.88 -3.71 -14.71
N ASP A 413 39.12 -4.42 -13.60
CA ASP A 413 39.98 -3.96 -12.51
C ASP A 413 41.46 -3.95 -12.95
N ILE A 414 41.91 -5.01 -13.62
CA ILE A 414 43.28 -5.06 -14.18
C ILE A 414 43.48 -3.94 -15.21
N GLN A 415 42.54 -3.77 -16.14
CA GLN A 415 42.60 -2.69 -17.13
C GLN A 415 42.62 -1.30 -16.49
N LYS A 416 41.93 -1.11 -15.34
CA LYS A 416 41.96 0.14 -14.60
C LYS A 416 43.35 0.40 -14.01
N VAL A 417 44.00 -0.60 -13.44
CA VAL A 417 45.41 -0.51 -12.98
C VAL A 417 46.33 -0.15 -14.15
N LEU A 418 46.23 -0.86 -15.28
CA LEU A 418 47.08 -0.62 -16.46
C LEU A 418 46.86 0.76 -17.09
N ARG A 419 45.61 1.25 -17.13
CA ARG A 419 45.31 2.62 -17.60
C ARG A 419 45.99 3.69 -16.74
N HIS A 420 46.10 3.49 -15.43
CA HIS A 420 46.81 4.40 -14.55
C HIS A 420 48.33 4.25 -14.65
N ALA A 421 48.84 3.02 -14.83
CA ALA A 421 50.25 2.74 -15.10
C ALA A 421 50.79 3.52 -16.31
N ARG A 422 50.04 3.57 -17.42
CA ARG A 422 50.45 4.31 -18.64
C ARG A 422 50.47 5.84 -18.48
N LYS A 423 49.85 6.37 -17.42
CA LYS A 423 49.76 7.81 -17.12
C LYS A 423 50.64 8.22 -15.93
N LEU A 424 51.67 7.44 -15.64
CA LEU A 424 52.67 7.81 -14.63
C LEU A 424 53.63 8.86 -15.20
N PRO A 425 54.05 9.87 -14.40
CA PRO A 425 53.81 10.05 -12.96
C PRO A 425 52.51 10.78 -12.57
N GLU A 426 51.73 11.29 -13.53
CA GLU A 426 50.54 12.14 -13.26
C GLU A 426 49.46 11.47 -12.38
N LYS A 427 49.28 10.15 -12.52
CA LYS A 427 48.27 9.36 -11.77
C LYS A 427 48.86 8.41 -10.74
N ILE A 428 50.00 8.75 -10.14
CA ILE A 428 50.71 7.89 -9.18
C ILE A 428 49.84 7.46 -7.98
N HIS A 429 49.07 8.38 -7.39
CA HIS A 429 48.19 8.06 -6.25
C HIS A 429 47.06 7.10 -6.63
N GLN A 430 46.43 7.30 -7.79
CA GLN A 430 45.36 6.42 -8.27
C GLN A 430 45.91 5.05 -8.67
N PHE A 431 47.09 4.99 -9.29
CA PHE A 431 47.77 3.73 -9.61
C PHE A 431 47.99 2.87 -8.37
N TYR A 432 48.68 3.41 -7.34
CA TYR A 432 48.95 2.66 -6.12
C TYR A 432 47.69 2.33 -5.31
N LYS A 433 46.66 3.19 -5.33
CA LYS A 433 45.37 2.91 -4.69
C LYS A 433 44.67 1.70 -5.32
N GLU A 434 44.59 1.66 -6.65
CA GLU A 434 43.98 0.55 -7.38
C GLU A 434 44.82 -0.73 -7.29
N LEU A 435 46.15 -0.61 -7.34
CA LEU A 435 47.08 -1.73 -7.16
C LEU A 435 46.91 -2.39 -5.79
N ASN A 436 46.90 -1.59 -4.72
CA ASN A 436 46.67 -2.10 -3.35
C ASN A 436 45.25 -2.63 -3.15
N ARG A 437 44.26 -2.13 -3.90
CA ARG A 437 42.89 -2.67 -3.88
C ARG A 437 42.86 -4.07 -4.49
N THR A 438 43.43 -4.23 -5.69
CA THR A 438 43.54 -5.53 -6.37
C THR A 438 44.37 -6.51 -5.55
N ARG A 439 45.49 -6.07 -4.98
CA ARG A 439 46.35 -6.90 -4.12
C ARG A 439 45.58 -7.43 -2.91
N ARG A 440 44.92 -6.55 -2.15
CA ARG A 440 44.13 -6.96 -0.97
C ARG A 440 43.00 -7.92 -1.35
N ALA A 441 42.30 -7.68 -2.45
CA ALA A 441 41.26 -8.58 -2.92
C ALA A 441 41.82 -9.96 -3.33
N ALA A 442 42.96 -10.00 -4.03
CA ALA A 442 43.63 -11.24 -4.39
C ALA A 442 44.05 -12.05 -3.16
N LEU A 443 44.58 -11.40 -2.12
CA LEU A 443 44.91 -12.06 -0.87
C LEU A 443 43.68 -12.59 -0.13
N SER A 444 42.62 -11.78 -0.04
CA SER A 444 41.37 -12.19 0.62
C SER A 444 40.69 -13.37 -0.07
N PHE A 445 40.85 -13.52 -1.40
CA PHE A 445 40.33 -14.65 -2.16
C PHE A 445 41.31 -15.84 -2.24
N GLY A 446 42.53 -15.71 -1.71
CA GLY A 446 43.59 -16.72 -1.88
C GLY A 446 44.08 -16.87 -3.33
N PHE A 447 43.84 -15.87 -4.19
CA PHE A 447 44.16 -15.91 -5.62
C PHE A 447 45.58 -15.38 -5.90
N HIS A 448 46.59 -16.04 -5.34
CA HIS A 448 47.98 -15.60 -5.40
C HIS A 448 48.57 -15.56 -6.82
N ILE A 449 48.12 -16.44 -7.71
CA ILE A 449 48.55 -16.50 -9.12
C ILE A 449 48.29 -15.16 -9.83
N LEU A 450 47.24 -14.43 -9.43
CA LEU A 450 46.92 -13.13 -10.01
C LEU A 450 47.99 -12.07 -9.70
N LEU A 451 48.68 -12.16 -8.56
CA LEU A 451 49.71 -11.20 -8.18
C LEU A 451 50.93 -11.32 -9.11
N ASP A 452 51.35 -12.54 -9.41
CA ASP A 452 52.47 -12.81 -10.32
C ASP A 452 52.11 -12.47 -11.78
N ALA A 453 50.87 -12.79 -12.19
CA ALA A 453 50.36 -12.35 -13.49
C ALA A 453 50.33 -10.82 -13.60
N MET A 454 49.89 -10.12 -12.56
CA MET A 454 49.86 -8.66 -12.53
C MET A 454 51.27 -8.04 -12.54
N ALA A 455 52.24 -8.63 -11.82
CA ALA A 455 53.64 -8.21 -11.86
C ALA A 455 54.22 -8.33 -13.28
N SER A 456 53.98 -9.46 -13.94
CA SER A 456 54.43 -9.72 -15.32
C SER A 456 53.77 -8.75 -16.32
N MET A 457 52.52 -8.37 -16.11
CA MET A 457 51.84 -7.35 -16.92
C MET A 457 52.45 -5.95 -16.72
N LEU A 458 52.81 -5.58 -15.50
CA LEU A 458 53.45 -4.28 -15.21
C LEU A 458 54.86 -4.18 -15.81
N GLU A 459 55.64 -5.27 -15.78
CA GLU A 459 56.95 -5.34 -16.46
C GLU A 459 56.80 -5.17 -17.97
N ARG A 460 55.83 -5.86 -18.57
CA ARG A 460 55.53 -5.72 -19.99
C ARG A 460 55.16 -4.28 -20.33
N GLU A 461 54.31 -3.62 -19.56
CA GLU A 461 53.99 -2.20 -19.78
C GLU A 461 55.22 -1.31 -19.60
N CYS A 462 56.13 -1.62 -18.66
CA CYS A 462 57.38 -0.88 -18.50
C CYS A 462 58.27 -0.96 -19.75
N THR A 463 58.34 -2.14 -20.41
CA THR A 463 59.09 -2.31 -21.67
C THR A 463 58.43 -1.63 -22.88
N LEU A 464 57.12 -1.41 -22.81
CA LEU A 464 56.32 -0.81 -23.88
C LEU A 464 56.12 0.71 -23.71
N LEU A 465 56.79 1.33 -22.73
CA LEU A 465 56.75 2.78 -22.54
C LEU A 465 57.31 3.48 -23.79
N PRO A 466 56.62 4.50 -24.34
CA PRO A 466 57.14 5.27 -25.47
C PRO A 466 58.41 6.03 -25.05
N GLY A 467 59.30 6.31 -26.00
CA GLY A 467 60.54 7.07 -25.75
C GLY A 467 60.33 8.51 -25.23
N THR A 468 59.09 9.00 -25.25
CA THR A 468 58.65 10.28 -24.69
C THR A 468 58.12 10.17 -23.25
N ALA A 469 58.08 8.97 -22.67
CA ALA A 469 57.60 8.75 -21.31
C ALA A 469 58.58 9.28 -20.26
N HIS A 470 58.04 9.78 -19.15
CA HIS A 470 58.83 10.33 -18.06
C HIS A 470 59.64 9.22 -17.34
N PRO A 471 60.92 9.43 -16.99
CA PRO A 471 61.80 8.39 -16.41
C PRO A 471 61.27 7.78 -15.10
N ASN A 472 60.56 8.58 -14.30
CA ASN A 472 59.88 8.10 -13.08
C ASN A 472 58.84 6.99 -13.35
N ALA A 473 58.21 6.94 -14.54
CA ALA A 473 57.23 5.89 -14.85
C ALA A 473 57.84 4.49 -14.81
N ALA A 474 59.03 4.32 -15.41
CA ALA A 474 59.73 3.03 -15.43
C ALA A 474 60.14 2.58 -14.01
N LEU A 475 60.63 3.51 -13.19
CA LEU A 475 61.03 3.23 -11.81
C LEU A 475 59.84 2.78 -10.95
N GLN A 476 58.69 3.45 -11.05
CA GLN A 476 57.49 3.10 -10.28
C GLN A 476 56.88 1.76 -10.73
N LEU A 477 56.87 1.47 -12.04
CA LEU A 477 56.36 0.20 -12.55
C LEU A 477 57.24 -0.99 -12.14
N THR A 478 58.56 -0.84 -12.25
CA THR A 478 59.52 -1.88 -11.84
C THR A 478 59.45 -2.12 -10.34
N HIS A 479 59.33 -1.06 -9.54
CA HIS A 479 59.14 -1.16 -8.11
C HIS A 479 57.85 -1.90 -7.72
N ALA A 480 56.72 -1.53 -8.33
CA ALA A 480 55.45 -2.18 -8.09
C ALA A 480 55.48 -3.67 -8.46
N ALA A 481 56.09 -4.02 -9.60
CA ALA A 481 56.24 -5.41 -10.04
C ALA A 481 57.11 -6.25 -9.09
N ASN A 482 58.25 -5.72 -8.67
CA ASN A 482 59.15 -6.40 -7.72
C ASN A 482 58.49 -6.57 -6.35
N PHE A 483 57.77 -5.55 -5.88
CA PHE A 483 57.05 -5.65 -4.61
C PHE A 483 55.98 -6.74 -4.66
N LEU A 484 55.21 -6.86 -5.75
CA LEU A 484 54.17 -7.89 -5.89
C LEU A 484 54.71 -9.34 -5.87
N ARG A 485 55.99 -9.56 -6.18
CA ARG A 485 56.65 -10.87 -6.11
C ARG A 485 57.40 -11.12 -4.81
N SER A 486 57.55 -10.09 -3.97
CA SER A 486 58.23 -10.22 -2.68
C SER A 486 57.36 -10.90 -1.63
N ASP A 487 57.97 -11.47 -0.60
CA ASP A 487 57.23 -12.08 0.53
C ASP A 487 56.34 -11.05 1.27
N ASN A 488 56.72 -9.77 1.20
CA ASN A 488 55.95 -8.63 1.72
C ASN A 488 54.64 -8.39 0.95
N ALA A 489 54.47 -8.97 -0.25
CA ALA A 489 53.23 -8.90 -1.01
C ALA A 489 52.09 -9.68 -0.36
N PHE A 490 52.40 -10.66 0.50
CA PHE A 490 51.43 -11.55 1.14
C PHE A 490 50.89 -11.00 2.46
N ASP A 491 51.50 -9.95 3.02
CA ASP A 491 50.99 -9.28 4.21
C ASP A 491 49.83 -8.33 3.87
N VAL A 492 48.67 -8.54 4.50
CA VAL A 492 47.48 -7.70 4.32
C VAL A 492 47.69 -6.29 4.88
N MET A 493 48.51 -6.13 5.92
CA MET A 493 48.76 -4.85 6.60
C MET A 493 49.74 -3.96 5.84
N GLN A 494 50.66 -4.55 5.06
CA GLN A 494 51.68 -3.80 4.34
C GLN A 494 51.16 -3.29 2.99
N SER A 495 51.13 -1.98 2.77
CA SER A 495 50.71 -1.40 1.48
C SER A 495 51.89 -1.07 0.58
N VAL A 496 51.72 -1.23 -0.73
CA VAL A 496 52.73 -0.79 -1.71
C VAL A 496 52.72 0.73 -1.77
N THR A 497 53.81 1.37 -1.36
CA THR A 497 53.98 2.82 -1.40
C THR A 497 54.80 3.25 -2.63
N PRO A 498 54.58 4.45 -3.18
CA PRO A 498 55.40 4.97 -4.27
C PRO A 498 56.86 5.16 -3.83
N LEU A 499 57.80 4.92 -4.75
CA LEU A 499 59.20 5.26 -4.51
C LEU A 499 59.36 6.78 -4.43
N PRO A 500 60.04 7.33 -3.41
CA PRO A 500 60.44 8.73 -3.42
C PRO A 500 61.53 8.92 -4.49
N THR A 501 61.23 9.69 -5.53
CA THR A 501 62.20 9.98 -6.60
C THR A 501 62.49 11.47 -6.68
N ASN A 502 63.76 11.85 -6.82
CA ASN A 502 64.22 13.25 -6.86
C ASN A 502 63.92 13.99 -8.18
N PHE A 503 63.06 13.46 -9.06
CA PHE A 503 62.74 14.07 -10.35
C PHE A 503 61.83 15.32 -10.24
N SER A 504 61.32 15.64 -9.04
CA SER A 504 60.51 16.83 -8.78
C SER A 504 61.31 18.06 -8.33
N SER A 505 62.61 17.93 -8.05
CA SER A 505 63.47 19.01 -7.55
C SER A 505 64.41 19.56 -8.63
N GLY A 506 63.87 19.96 -9.78
CA GLY A 506 64.67 20.46 -10.90
C GLY A 506 64.07 21.62 -11.70
N ASN A 507 63.03 22.30 -11.20
CA ASN A 507 62.38 23.40 -11.94
C ASN A 507 62.34 24.73 -11.15
N THR A 508 63.47 25.06 -10.51
CA THR A 508 63.84 26.42 -10.07
C THR A 508 65.34 26.58 -10.28
N GLY A 509 65.69 27.22 -11.39
CA GLY A 509 67.04 27.56 -11.81
C GLY A 509 66.92 28.48 -13.01
#